data_AF-A0A8C6D6U9-F1
#
_entry.id   AF-A0A8C6D6U9-F1
#
_cell.length_a   1.000
_cell.length_b   1.000
_cell.length_c   1.000
_cell.angle_alpha   90.00
_cell.angle_beta   90.00
_cell.angle_gamma   90.00
#
_symmetry.space_group_name_H-M   'P 1'
#
loop_
_entity.id
_entity.type
_entity.pdbx_description
1 polymer ?
#
loop_
_entity_poly.entity_id
_entity_poly.type
_entity_poly.pdbx_seq_one_letter_code
_entity_poly.pdbx_strand_id
1 'polypeptide(L)'
;MGRQTPLPRAAAALLWGFLLPLTAAHEAILHASGNGTPSPSKDYCMLYNPHWTSLPSTLENATSTSLMNLTTTPLCNVSDIPPDGIKNKAVVVQWGTCHFLEKAKIAQTGGAEALLVANNSVLFPPSGNKSEFLDVKILIAFINHKDFKDMKQTLGDNIVVKMYSPSWPNFDYTMVVIFVIAVFTVALGGYWSGLIELENMKAMTNTEDREMRKKKEEYFTFSPLTVIIFVVICCIMMVLLYFFYKWLVYVMIAIFCIASAMSLYNCLAALVRKIQCGQCTFTCHGKSIEVRLIFLSGLCIAVAVVWAVFRNEDRWAWILQDILGIAFCLNLIKTLKLPNFKSCVILLGLLLLYDVFFVFITPFITKNGESIMVELAAGPFGNNEKNDGNLVEATAQPSAPHEKLPVVIRVPKLAYFSVMSVCLMPVSILGFGDIIVPGLLIAYCRRFDVEIGSSIYYVSSTIAYAIGMILTFVVLVLMKKGQPALLYLVPCTLITASLVAWRRKEMKKFWKGNSYQMMDHLDYATNEENPGTAGEQIVQQ
;
A
#
# COMPACT_ATOMS: atom_id res chain seq x y z
N MET A 1 26.96 -49.93 6.75
CA MET A 1 27.81 -48.93 6.05
C MET A 1 26.92 -48.05 5.19
N GLY A 2 26.37 -46.97 5.78
CA GLY A 2 25.57 -45.98 5.07
C GLY A 2 26.40 -44.73 4.82
N ARG A 3 26.60 -44.39 3.55
CA ARG A 3 27.48 -43.33 3.04
C ARG A 3 26.93 -41.96 3.48
N GLN A 4 27.61 -41.29 4.40
CA GLN A 4 27.36 -39.87 4.72
C GLN A 4 27.93 -39.01 3.59
N THR A 5 27.08 -38.36 2.82
CA THR A 5 27.46 -37.28 1.90
C THR A 5 27.46 -35.95 2.67
N PRO A 6 28.54 -35.14 2.58
CA PRO A 6 28.56 -33.83 3.23
C PRO A 6 27.70 -32.83 2.46
N LEU A 7 26.87 -32.09 3.19
CA LEU A 7 26.09 -30.95 2.73
C LEU A 7 27.02 -29.91 2.07
N PRO A 8 26.70 -29.33 0.90
CA PRO A 8 27.58 -28.36 0.26
C PRO A 8 27.61 -27.05 1.05
N ARG A 9 28.80 -26.70 1.54
CA ARG A 9 29.15 -25.42 2.21
C ARG A 9 28.84 -24.15 1.39
N ALA A 10 28.38 -24.28 0.14
CA ALA A 10 28.01 -23.18 -0.74
C ALA A 10 26.66 -22.52 -0.36
N ALA A 11 25.72 -23.25 0.26
CA ALA A 11 24.43 -22.69 0.67
C ALA A 11 24.54 -21.77 1.91
N ALA A 12 25.52 -22.02 2.78
CA ALA A 12 25.78 -21.17 3.95
C ALA A 12 26.60 -19.90 3.60
N ALA A 13 27.43 -19.96 2.55
CA ALA A 13 28.22 -18.82 2.08
C ALA A 13 27.37 -17.75 1.36
N LEU A 14 26.27 -18.14 0.70
CA LEU A 14 25.31 -17.21 0.10
C LEU A 14 24.46 -16.44 1.15
N LEU A 15 24.36 -16.96 2.38
CA LEU A 15 23.66 -16.33 3.50
C LEU A 15 24.53 -15.30 4.25
N TRP A 16 25.86 -15.35 4.09
CA TRP A 16 26.80 -14.49 4.84
C TRP A 16 27.55 -13.47 3.98
N GLY A 17 27.38 -13.50 2.65
CA GLY A 17 27.97 -12.50 1.74
C GLY A 17 27.30 -11.12 1.74
N PHE A 18 26.16 -10.96 2.43
CA PHE A 18 25.38 -9.72 2.50
C PHE A 18 25.70 -8.89 3.75
N LEU A 19 26.97 -8.52 3.94
CA LEU A 19 27.37 -7.57 4.98
C LEU A 19 28.40 -6.58 4.42
N LEU A 20 27.93 -5.68 3.55
CA LEU A 20 28.59 -4.41 3.29
C LEU A 20 27.56 -3.31 3.58
N PRO A 21 27.73 -2.50 4.64
CA PRO A 21 26.86 -1.36 4.88
C PRO A 21 27.16 -0.30 3.80
N LEU A 22 26.22 -0.12 2.87
CA LEU A 22 26.18 1.06 2.02
C LEU A 22 25.71 2.25 2.88
N THR A 23 26.41 3.36 2.77
CA THR A 23 26.21 4.56 3.60
C THR A 23 25.00 5.35 3.12
N ALA A 24 23.84 5.08 3.71
CA ALA A 24 22.61 5.82 3.45
C ALA A 24 22.44 7.03 4.39
N ALA A 25 22.03 8.18 3.84
CA ALA A 25 21.61 9.34 4.63
C ALA A 25 20.41 8.97 5.53
N HIS A 26 20.38 9.50 6.74
CA HIS A 26 19.31 9.31 7.71
C HIS A 26 18.59 10.63 7.99
N GLU A 27 17.30 10.54 8.32
CA GLU A 27 16.48 11.66 8.76
C GLU A 27 16.76 12.00 10.22
N ALA A 28 16.77 13.29 10.53
CA ALA A 28 16.84 13.81 11.88
C ALA A 28 15.99 15.07 12.05
N ILE A 29 15.76 15.44 13.30
CA ILE A 29 14.89 16.56 13.64
C ILE A 29 15.73 17.71 14.18
N LEU A 30 15.43 18.90 13.66
CA LEU A 30 15.97 20.18 14.08
C LEU A 30 14.89 20.91 14.89
N HIS A 31 15.01 20.86 16.22
CA HIS A 31 14.14 21.63 17.12
C HIS A 31 14.65 23.05 17.22
N ALA A 32 13.91 24.03 16.70
CA ALA A 32 14.28 25.43 16.72
C ALA A 32 13.42 26.20 17.74
N SER A 33 14.06 27.04 18.55
CA SER A 33 13.42 27.85 19.59
C SER A 33 13.81 29.32 19.44
N GLY A 34 12.84 30.21 19.55
CA GLY A 34 13.02 31.66 19.45
C GLY A 34 12.93 32.36 20.80
N ASN A 35 13.33 33.63 20.85
CA ASN A 35 13.32 34.44 22.07
C ASN A 35 11.92 35.04 22.30
N GLY A 36 11.12 34.42 23.18
CA GLY A 36 9.77 34.88 23.53
C GLY A 36 9.26 34.23 24.83
N THR A 37 8.18 34.74 25.42
CA THR A 37 7.52 34.15 26.60
C THR A 37 6.04 33.92 26.34
N PRO A 38 5.56 32.67 26.18
CA PRO A 38 6.35 31.43 26.09
C PRO A 38 7.26 31.41 24.84
N SER A 39 8.41 30.73 24.91
CA SER A 39 9.35 30.66 23.80
C SER A 39 8.70 29.93 22.63
N PRO A 40 8.46 30.59 21.48
CA PRO A 40 7.94 29.87 20.33
C PRO A 40 8.97 28.83 19.93
N SER A 41 8.54 27.58 19.76
CA SER A 41 9.38 26.47 19.33
C SER A 41 8.71 25.71 18.22
N LYS A 42 9.47 25.31 17.21
CA LYS A 42 8.98 24.55 16.07
C LYS A 42 10.04 23.56 15.60
N ASP A 43 9.60 22.37 15.24
CA ASP A 43 10.44 21.31 14.73
C ASP A 43 10.53 21.39 13.20
N TYR A 44 11.73 21.15 12.67
CA TYR A 44 12.03 21.11 11.25
C TYR A 44 12.75 19.82 10.86
N CYS A 45 12.63 19.43 9.60
CA CYS A 45 13.31 18.26 9.10
C CYS A 45 14.72 18.59 8.65
N MET A 46 15.65 17.66 8.90
CA MET A 46 16.96 17.67 8.27
C MET A 46 17.40 16.27 7.88
N LEU A 47 18.27 16.19 6.87
CA LEU A 47 18.95 14.95 6.49
C LEU A 47 20.41 15.04 6.91
N TYR A 48 20.95 13.98 7.49
CA TYR A 48 22.35 13.89 7.89
C TYR A 48 22.89 12.49 7.62
N ASN A 49 24.20 12.30 7.75
CA ASN A 49 24.80 10.97 7.64
C ASN A 49 25.27 10.49 9.03
N PRO A 50 24.70 9.40 9.58
CA PRO A 50 25.06 8.93 10.91
C PRO A 50 26.48 8.35 10.97
N HIS A 51 27.08 8.01 9.83
CA HIS A 51 28.48 7.58 9.77
C HIS A 51 29.47 8.74 9.92
N TRP A 52 29.05 9.98 9.68
CA TRP A 52 29.91 11.16 9.82
C TRP A 52 29.82 11.73 11.25
N THR A 53 28.61 11.86 11.77
CA THR A 53 28.37 12.37 13.13
C THR A 53 27.16 11.68 13.71
N SER A 54 27.31 11.10 14.90
CA SER A 54 26.18 10.52 15.63
C SER A 54 25.39 11.64 16.32
N LEU A 55 24.07 11.58 16.17
CA LEU A 55 23.15 12.46 16.89
C LEU A 55 22.54 11.72 18.09
N PRO A 56 22.22 12.43 19.18
CA PRO A 56 21.52 11.85 20.32
C PRO A 56 20.12 11.43 19.93
N SER A 57 19.57 10.43 20.63
CA SER A 57 18.24 9.88 20.34
C SER A 57 17.08 10.67 20.94
N THR A 58 17.35 11.57 21.90
CA THR A 58 16.34 12.35 22.61
C THR A 58 16.69 13.84 22.61
N LEU A 59 15.67 14.68 22.64
CA LEU A 59 15.80 16.15 22.70
C LEU A 59 16.54 16.63 23.97
N GLU A 60 16.42 15.90 25.09
CA GLU A 60 17.05 16.25 26.37
C GLU A 60 18.58 16.11 26.33
N ASN A 61 19.07 15.13 25.57
CA ASN A 61 20.50 14.88 25.39
C ASN A 61 21.11 15.69 24.23
N ALA A 62 20.29 16.47 23.52
CA ALA A 62 20.74 17.28 22.38
C ALA A 62 21.41 18.59 22.83
N THR A 63 22.58 18.87 22.26
CA THR A 63 23.30 20.13 22.49
C THR A 63 22.51 21.30 21.89
N SER A 64 22.41 22.38 22.66
CA SER A 64 21.79 23.62 22.21
C SER A 64 22.83 24.53 21.59
N THR A 65 22.65 24.86 20.31
CA THR A 65 23.58 25.69 19.56
C THR A 65 22.84 26.90 18.99
N SER A 66 23.48 28.08 19.02
CA SER A 66 22.92 29.28 18.38
C SER A 66 23.01 29.15 16.86
N LEU A 67 21.90 29.38 16.16
CA LEU A 67 21.83 29.38 14.71
C LEU A 67 22.39 30.71 14.17
N MET A 68 23.25 30.64 13.15
CA MET A 68 23.77 31.80 12.44
C MET A 68 23.44 31.70 10.96
N ASN A 69 22.80 32.75 10.44
CA ASN A 69 22.43 32.82 9.04
C ASN A 69 23.58 33.34 8.18
N LEU A 70 24.13 32.47 7.32
CA LEU A 70 25.12 32.80 6.30
C LEU A 70 24.60 32.47 4.89
N THR A 71 23.29 32.47 4.68
CA THR A 71 22.69 32.15 3.36
C THR A 71 23.06 33.16 2.27
N THR A 72 23.42 34.39 2.63
CA THR A 72 23.88 35.43 1.68
C THR A 72 25.33 35.25 1.24
N THR A 73 26.12 34.42 1.95
CA THR A 73 27.53 34.19 1.66
C THR A 73 27.76 32.76 1.18
N PRO A 74 28.60 32.56 0.15
CA PRO A 74 28.85 31.23 -0.40
C PRO A 74 29.68 30.33 0.52
N LEU A 75 30.44 30.88 1.47
CA LEU A 75 31.34 30.14 2.38
C LEU A 75 32.28 29.19 1.63
N CYS A 76 32.93 29.70 0.57
CA CYS A 76 33.89 28.96 -0.24
C CYS A 76 35.34 29.40 0.04
N ASN A 77 35.53 30.54 0.72
CA ASN A 77 36.85 30.99 1.16
C ASN A 77 36.85 31.29 2.67
N VAL A 78 38.03 31.26 3.29
CA VAL A 78 38.22 31.64 4.71
C VAL A 78 37.83 33.11 4.95
N SER A 79 37.97 33.95 3.93
CA SER A 79 37.56 35.36 3.93
C SER A 79 36.05 35.57 4.06
N ASP A 80 35.25 34.53 3.78
CA ASP A 80 33.78 34.57 3.89
C ASP A 80 33.30 34.41 5.34
N ILE A 81 34.21 34.11 6.28
CA ILE A 81 33.89 34.01 7.70
C ILE A 81 33.68 35.43 8.26
N PRO A 82 32.52 35.71 8.89
CA PRO A 82 32.24 37.00 9.50
C PRO A 82 33.32 37.40 10.54
N PRO A 83 33.62 38.70 10.69
CA PRO A 83 34.58 39.18 11.69
C PRO A 83 34.13 38.87 13.12
N ASP A 84 32.82 38.75 13.36
CA ASP A 84 32.23 38.35 14.66
C ASP A 84 32.44 36.86 15.00
N GLY A 85 32.97 36.06 14.06
CA GLY A 85 33.28 34.65 14.24
C GLY A 85 32.07 33.71 14.25
N ILE A 86 32.33 32.43 13.90
CA ILE A 86 31.33 31.35 13.82
C ILE A 86 31.53 30.27 14.90
N LYS A 87 32.32 30.57 15.94
CA LYS A 87 32.69 29.61 16.99
C LYS A 87 31.48 29.16 17.80
N ASN A 88 31.32 27.84 17.99
CA ASN A 88 30.22 27.21 18.73
C ASN A 88 28.80 27.60 18.23
N LYS A 89 28.68 27.87 16.92
CA LYS A 89 27.41 28.20 16.27
C LYS A 89 27.06 27.15 15.22
N ALA A 90 25.77 26.97 14.98
CA ALA A 90 25.24 26.17 13.88
C ALA A 90 25.04 27.12 12.70
N VAL A 91 25.77 26.89 11.60
CA VAL A 91 25.84 27.83 10.49
C VAL A 91 24.94 27.34 9.36
N VAL A 92 24.03 28.20 8.86
CA VAL A 92 23.20 27.89 7.69
C VAL A 92 23.75 28.56 6.44
N VAL A 93 24.02 27.77 5.40
CA VAL A 93 24.54 28.23 4.10
C VAL A 93 23.64 27.79 2.96
N GLN A 94 23.64 28.52 1.85
CA GLN A 94 22.90 28.13 0.64
C GLN A 94 23.69 27.11 -0.19
N TRP A 95 22.98 26.12 -0.76
CA TRP A 95 23.50 25.18 -1.75
C TRP A 95 23.89 25.90 -3.05
N GLY A 96 25.06 25.62 -3.64
CA GLY A 96 25.43 26.16 -4.96
C GLY A 96 26.91 26.25 -5.27
N THR A 97 27.51 27.43 -5.04
CA THR A 97 28.77 27.91 -5.63
C THR A 97 30.03 27.05 -5.47
N CYS A 98 30.09 26.20 -4.45
CA CYS A 98 31.20 25.27 -4.19
C CYS A 98 30.67 24.01 -3.51
N HIS A 99 31.48 22.97 -3.47
CA HIS A 99 31.09 21.66 -2.94
C HIS A 99 30.79 21.75 -1.43
N PHE A 100 29.76 21.03 -0.96
CA PHE A 100 29.33 21.10 0.46
C PHE A 100 30.45 20.69 1.43
N LEU A 101 31.35 19.79 1.01
CA LEU A 101 32.49 19.35 1.81
C LEU A 101 33.51 20.49 2.02
N GLU A 102 33.69 21.34 1.03
CA GLU A 102 34.59 22.50 1.10
C GLU A 102 34.03 23.54 2.09
N LYS A 103 32.72 23.82 1.99
CA LYS A 103 31.99 24.65 2.97
C LYS A 103 32.17 24.11 4.40
N ALA A 104 32.11 22.79 4.56
CA ALA A 104 32.28 22.14 5.86
C ALA A 104 33.70 22.29 6.42
N LYS A 105 34.74 22.16 5.58
CA LYS A 105 36.14 22.40 5.98
C LYS A 105 36.36 23.84 6.46
N ILE A 106 35.77 24.82 5.77
CA ILE A 106 35.88 26.24 6.12
C ILE A 106 35.11 26.54 7.40
N ALA A 107 33.88 26.03 7.52
CA ALA A 107 33.07 26.17 8.74
C ALA A 107 33.79 25.57 9.96
N GLN A 108 34.42 24.40 9.80
CA GLN A 108 35.23 23.77 10.85
C GLN A 108 36.45 24.62 11.22
N THR A 109 37.14 25.19 10.23
CA THR A 109 38.30 26.08 10.47
C THR A 109 37.90 27.32 11.27
N GLY A 110 36.70 27.86 11.04
CA GLY A 110 36.13 28.96 11.84
C GLY A 110 35.56 28.54 13.20
N GLY A 111 35.57 27.25 13.53
CA GLY A 111 35.12 26.71 14.82
C GLY A 111 33.61 26.49 14.95
N ALA A 112 32.87 26.36 13.85
CA ALA A 112 31.45 26.02 13.89
C ALA A 112 31.20 24.62 14.50
N GLU A 113 30.06 24.45 15.16
CA GLU A 113 29.65 23.17 15.75
C GLU A 113 28.89 22.30 14.74
N ALA A 114 28.10 22.94 13.87
CA ALA A 114 27.32 22.27 12.83
C ALA A 114 27.19 23.15 11.57
N LEU A 115 27.09 22.51 10.41
CA LEU A 115 26.80 23.13 9.12
C LEU A 115 25.46 22.61 8.59
N LEU A 116 24.52 23.52 8.37
CA LEU A 116 23.23 23.26 7.73
C LEU A 116 23.26 23.83 6.30
N VAL A 117 23.08 22.97 5.31
CA VAL A 117 23.05 23.39 3.91
C VAL A 117 21.59 23.46 3.46
N ALA A 118 21.12 24.68 3.18
CA ALA A 118 19.78 24.95 2.70
C ALA A 118 19.71 24.81 1.18
N ASN A 119 18.84 23.93 0.68
CA ASN A 119 18.62 23.71 -0.75
C ASN A 119 17.12 23.83 -1.12
N ASN A 120 16.83 24.22 -2.36
CA ASN A 120 15.45 24.34 -2.88
C ASN A 120 14.84 22.98 -3.24
N SER A 121 15.68 21.98 -3.52
CA SER A 121 15.34 20.57 -3.61
C SER A 121 16.25 19.81 -2.67
N VAL A 122 15.72 18.88 -1.88
CA VAL A 122 16.53 18.06 -0.97
C VAL A 122 17.17 16.94 -1.80
N LEU A 123 18.08 17.33 -2.70
CA LEU A 123 18.86 16.39 -3.50
C LEU A 123 20.19 16.14 -2.79
N PHE A 124 20.38 14.93 -2.30
CA PHE A 124 21.65 14.47 -1.75
C PHE A 124 22.55 14.04 -2.91
N PRO A 125 23.81 14.50 -3.03
CA PRO A 125 24.75 13.91 -3.97
C PRO A 125 25.15 12.52 -3.45
N PRO A 126 25.00 11.45 -4.25
CA PRO A 126 25.39 10.12 -3.82
C PRO A 126 26.90 10.06 -3.67
N SER A 127 27.34 9.68 -2.47
CA SER A 127 28.70 9.31 -2.13
C SER A 127 29.75 10.42 -2.19
N GLY A 128 30.58 10.48 -1.16
CA GLY A 128 31.98 10.76 -1.40
C GLY A 128 32.82 9.66 -0.79
N ASN A 129 34.05 9.58 -1.27
CA ASN A 129 35.01 8.54 -0.90
C ASN A 129 35.32 8.62 0.60
N LYS A 130 35.16 7.55 1.39
CA LYS A 130 35.37 7.52 2.87
C LYS A 130 36.65 8.22 3.35
N SER A 131 37.68 8.25 2.52
CA SER A 131 38.97 8.90 2.74
C SER A 131 38.93 10.43 2.77
N GLU A 132 38.06 11.10 2.00
CA GLU A 132 37.96 12.57 1.98
C GLU A 132 37.18 13.14 3.18
N PHE A 133 36.45 12.29 3.91
CA PHE A 133 35.57 12.67 5.02
C PHE A 133 36.23 12.53 6.39
N LEU A 134 37.42 11.92 6.49
CA LEU A 134 38.18 11.84 7.74
C LEU A 134 38.59 13.24 8.26
N ASP A 135 38.64 14.24 7.38
CA ASP A 135 39.08 15.59 7.71
C ASP A 135 37.98 16.48 8.32
N VAL A 136 36.71 16.06 8.23
CA VAL A 136 35.57 16.87 8.69
C VAL A 136 34.89 16.21 9.89
N LYS A 137 34.95 16.87 11.05
CA LYS A 137 34.43 16.41 12.34
C LYS A 137 33.13 17.09 12.77
N ILE A 138 32.72 18.14 12.07
CA ILE A 138 31.47 18.87 12.37
C ILE A 138 30.26 18.16 11.76
N LEU A 139 29.08 18.34 12.36
CA LEU A 139 27.83 17.83 11.82
C LEU A 139 27.51 18.53 10.49
N ILE A 140 27.26 17.76 9.44
CA ILE A 140 26.74 18.25 8.16
C ILE A 140 25.30 17.75 8.02
N ALA A 141 24.36 18.67 7.92
CA ALA A 141 22.96 18.34 7.64
C ALA A 141 22.38 19.22 6.53
N PHE A 142 21.35 18.71 5.87
CA PHE A 142 20.65 19.38 4.77
C PHE A 142 19.24 19.73 5.19
N ILE A 143 18.83 20.96 4.91
CA ILE A 143 17.48 21.46 5.23
C ILE A 143 16.81 22.02 3.98
N ASN A 144 15.49 21.98 3.93
CA ASN A 144 14.74 22.63 2.86
C ASN A 144 14.81 24.15 3.03
N HIS A 145 15.05 24.88 1.94
CA HIS A 145 15.09 26.34 1.98
C HIS A 145 13.75 26.95 2.42
N LYS A 146 12.63 26.29 2.13
CA LYS A 146 11.29 26.69 2.61
C LYS A 146 11.19 26.64 4.13
N ASP A 147 11.73 25.57 4.73
CA ASP A 147 11.71 25.33 6.17
C ASP A 147 12.59 26.36 6.89
N PHE A 148 13.75 26.68 6.32
CA PHE A 148 14.60 27.75 6.85
C PHE A 148 13.93 29.12 6.80
N LYS A 149 13.21 29.44 5.72
CA LYS A 149 12.47 30.70 5.60
C LYS A 149 11.34 30.78 6.63
N ASP A 150 10.59 29.70 6.81
CA ASP A 150 9.54 29.58 7.82
C ASP A 150 10.12 29.73 9.25
N MET A 151 11.27 29.13 9.52
CA MET A 151 11.99 29.25 10.80
C MET A 151 12.32 30.70 11.13
N LYS A 152 12.91 31.44 10.18
CA LYS A 152 13.22 32.86 10.37
C LYS A 152 11.95 33.71 10.56
N GLN A 153 10.89 33.42 9.80
CA GLN A 153 9.63 34.16 9.89
C GLN A 153 8.89 33.92 11.21
N THR A 154 8.97 32.70 11.75
CA THR A 154 8.22 32.29 12.95
C THR A 154 8.96 32.59 14.24
N LEU A 155 10.29 32.44 14.26
CA LEU A 155 11.12 32.45 15.48
C LEU A 155 11.99 33.71 15.63
N GLY A 156 12.10 34.55 14.60
CA GLY A 156 12.92 35.77 14.60
C GLY A 156 14.39 35.54 14.29
N ASP A 157 15.26 36.48 14.70
CA ASP A 157 16.70 36.44 14.36
C ASP A 157 17.58 35.69 15.39
N ASN A 158 17.12 35.56 16.65
CA ASN A 158 17.84 34.87 17.72
C ASN A 158 17.28 33.47 17.93
N ILE A 159 17.73 32.52 17.10
CA ILE A 159 17.24 31.14 17.10
C ILE A 159 18.27 30.22 17.76
N VAL A 160 17.81 29.41 18.71
CA VAL A 160 18.59 28.30 19.30
C VAL A 160 18.06 26.99 18.74
N VAL A 161 18.95 26.16 18.22
CA VAL A 161 18.62 24.86 17.63
C VAL A 161 19.15 23.70 18.47
N LYS A 162 18.39 22.61 18.50
CA LYS A 162 18.80 21.31 19.03
C LYS A 162 18.57 20.25 17.96
N MET A 163 19.52 19.33 17.83
CA MET A 163 19.54 18.33 16.76
C MET A 163 19.54 16.94 17.36
N TYR A 164 18.57 16.11 16.99
CA TYR A 164 18.45 14.73 17.49
C TYR A 164 17.86 13.79 16.43
N SER A 165 18.18 12.50 16.57
CA SER A 165 17.75 11.43 15.66
C SER A 165 17.14 10.29 16.48
N PRO A 166 15.81 10.25 16.64
CA PRO A 166 15.16 9.23 17.44
C PRO A 166 15.30 7.85 16.80
N SER A 167 15.64 6.85 17.61
CA SER A 167 15.75 5.47 17.16
C SER A 167 14.39 4.87 16.80
N TRP A 168 14.31 4.10 15.71
CA TRP A 168 13.12 3.35 15.31
C TRP A 168 12.78 2.26 16.34
N PRO A 169 11.60 2.27 17.01
CA PRO A 169 11.17 1.17 17.84
C PRO A 169 10.85 -0.02 16.93
N ASN A 170 11.11 -1.21 17.46
CA ASN A 170 10.89 -2.45 16.71
C ASN A 170 9.40 -2.78 16.48
N PHE A 171 8.49 -2.15 17.24
CA PHE A 171 7.05 -2.40 17.15
C PHE A 171 6.27 -1.08 17.07
N ASP A 172 5.35 -1.02 16.12
CA ASP A 172 4.53 0.17 15.84
C ASP A 172 3.04 -0.20 15.94
N TYR A 173 2.29 0.57 16.75
CA TYR A 173 0.82 0.41 16.91
C TYR A 173 0.06 0.51 15.59
N THR A 174 0.63 1.15 14.59
CA THR A 174 0.09 1.26 13.22
C THR A 174 -0.10 -0.10 12.56
N MET A 175 0.79 -1.06 12.83
CA MET A 175 0.64 -2.43 12.34
C MET A 175 -0.63 -3.09 12.90
N VAL A 176 -0.97 -2.80 14.15
CA VAL A 176 -2.20 -3.28 14.79
C VAL A 176 -3.43 -2.64 14.16
N VAL A 177 -3.38 -1.34 13.82
CA VAL A 177 -4.50 -0.67 13.13
C VAL A 177 -4.73 -1.28 11.74
N ILE A 178 -3.66 -1.49 10.97
CA ILE A 178 -3.77 -2.13 9.65
C ILE A 178 -4.28 -3.57 9.77
N PHE A 179 -3.79 -4.32 10.77
CA PHE A 179 -4.30 -5.65 11.08
C PHE A 179 -5.82 -5.65 11.29
N VAL A 180 -6.32 -4.73 12.14
CA VAL A 180 -7.75 -4.63 12.45
C VAL A 180 -8.55 -4.25 11.20
N ILE A 181 -8.09 -3.26 10.43
CA ILE A 181 -8.77 -2.82 9.19
C ILE A 181 -8.84 -3.98 8.18
N ALA A 182 -7.74 -4.70 7.97
CA ALA A 182 -7.65 -5.80 7.02
C ALA A 182 -8.57 -6.97 7.41
N VAL A 183 -8.47 -7.44 8.65
CA VAL A 183 -9.29 -8.55 9.16
C VAL A 183 -10.78 -8.17 9.16
N PHE A 184 -11.12 -6.94 9.58
CA PHE A 184 -12.48 -6.44 9.54
C PHE A 184 -13.04 -6.41 8.11
N THR A 185 -12.28 -5.87 7.16
CA THR A 185 -12.69 -5.76 5.75
C THR A 185 -12.93 -7.14 5.13
N VAL A 186 -12.01 -8.09 5.35
CA VAL A 186 -12.13 -9.45 4.84
C VAL A 186 -13.31 -10.20 5.46
N ALA A 187 -13.46 -10.14 6.79
CA ALA A 187 -14.56 -10.79 7.50
C ALA A 187 -15.91 -10.21 7.06
N LEU A 188 -16.06 -8.88 7.05
CA LEU A 188 -17.30 -8.23 6.65
C LEU A 188 -17.64 -8.52 5.19
N GLY A 189 -16.68 -8.45 4.27
CA GLY A 189 -16.87 -8.77 2.86
C GLY A 189 -17.30 -10.22 2.64
N GLY A 190 -16.62 -11.17 3.31
CA GLY A 190 -16.96 -12.59 3.26
C GLY A 190 -18.35 -12.89 3.83
N TYR A 191 -18.70 -12.31 4.97
CA TYR A 191 -20.01 -12.44 5.59
C TYR A 191 -21.12 -11.89 4.68
N TRP A 192 -20.92 -10.71 4.12
CA TRP A 192 -21.90 -10.06 3.25
C TRP A 192 -22.12 -10.83 1.95
N SER A 193 -21.05 -11.34 1.36
CA SER A 193 -21.11 -12.27 0.23
C SER A 193 -22.02 -13.48 0.51
N GLY A 194 -21.89 -14.09 1.69
CA GLY A 194 -22.75 -15.21 2.11
C GLY A 194 -24.19 -14.82 2.39
N LEU A 195 -24.43 -13.63 2.92
CA LEU A 195 -25.79 -13.14 3.19
C LEU A 195 -26.59 -12.98 1.89
N ILE A 196 -25.96 -12.48 0.83
CA ILE A 196 -26.59 -12.34 -0.49
C ILE A 196 -26.92 -13.71 -1.07
N GLU A 197 -26.04 -14.69 -0.87
CA GLU A 197 -26.28 -16.06 -1.33
C GLU A 197 -27.47 -16.70 -0.58
N LEU A 198 -27.58 -16.45 0.72
CA LEU A 198 -28.74 -16.87 1.52
C LEU A 198 -30.04 -16.20 1.05
N GLU A 199 -30.00 -14.90 0.74
CA GLU A 199 -31.15 -14.17 0.18
C GLU A 199 -31.53 -14.71 -1.20
N ASN A 200 -30.54 -15.05 -2.04
CA ASN A 200 -30.77 -15.65 -3.35
C ASN A 200 -31.43 -17.03 -3.23
N MET A 201 -30.99 -17.89 -2.30
CA MET A 201 -31.63 -19.20 -2.07
C MET A 201 -33.08 -19.06 -1.59
N LYS A 202 -33.36 -18.10 -0.70
CA LYS A 202 -34.73 -17.80 -0.24
C LYS A 202 -35.61 -17.18 -1.32
N ALA A 203 -35.04 -16.43 -2.25
CA ALA A 203 -35.77 -15.92 -3.39
C ALA A 203 -36.09 -17.03 -4.41
N MET A 204 -35.19 -18.01 -4.56
CA MET A 204 -35.35 -19.14 -5.47
C MET A 204 -36.52 -20.07 -5.12
N THR A 205 -36.99 -20.05 -3.87
CA THR A 205 -38.22 -20.77 -3.47
C THR A 205 -39.52 -20.08 -3.94
N ASN A 206 -39.46 -18.84 -4.47
CA ASN A 206 -40.60 -18.14 -5.07
C ASN A 206 -40.46 -18.17 -6.60
N THR A 207 -41.44 -18.79 -7.26
CA THR A 207 -41.34 -19.34 -8.63
C THR A 207 -41.29 -18.30 -9.77
N GLU A 208 -41.48 -17.00 -9.49
CA GLU A 208 -41.67 -15.98 -10.52
C GLU A 208 -40.39 -15.21 -10.95
N ASP A 209 -39.27 -15.35 -10.24
CA ASP A 209 -38.04 -14.54 -10.47
C ASP A 209 -36.94 -15.24 -11.31
N ARG A 210 -37.27 -16.39 -11.92
CA ARG A 210 -36.30 -17.35 -12.50
C ARG A 210 -35.52 -16.82 -13.72
N GLU A 211 -36.12 -15.97 -14.54
CA GLU A 211 -35.55 -15.58 -15.85
C GLU A 211 -34.79 -14.24 -15.83
N MET A 212 -35.19 -13.28 -15.00
CA MET A 212 -34.55 -11.95 -14.98
C MET A 212 -33.24 -11.92 -14.16
N ARG A 213 -33.08 -12.84 -13.19
CA ARG A 213 -31.84 -12.97 -12.39
C ARG A 213 -30.75 -13.79 -13.06
N LYS A 214 -31.09 -14.85 -13.81
CA LYS A 214 -30.10 -15.71 -14.53
C LYS A 214 -29.21 -14.88 -15.48
N LYS A 215 -29.79 -13.91 -16.21
CA LYS A 215 -29.03 -12.98 -17.06
C LYS A 215 -28.05 -12.08 -16.29
N LYS A 216 -28.31 -11.77 -15.01
CA LYS A 216 -27.45 -10.87 -14.22
C LYS A 216 -26.29 -11.59 -13.54
N GLU A 217 -26.44 -12.89 -13.25
CA GLU A 217 -25.40 -13.73 -12.64
C GLU A 217 -24.35 -14.20 -13.65
N GLU A 218 -24.66 -14.27 -14.94
CA GLU A 218 -23.70 -14.60 -16.01
C GLU A 218 -22.59 -13.57 -16.22
N TYR A 219 -22.75 -12.33 -15.76
CA TYR A 219 -21.77 -11.27 -16.04
C TYR A 219 -20.51 -11.32 -15.15
N PHE A 220 -20.43 -12.18 -14.13
CA PHE A 220 -19.28 -12.19 -13.20
C PHE A 220 -18.87 -13.55 -12.62
N THR A 221 -19.20 -14.66 -13.28
CA THR A 221 -18.63 -15.98 -12.91
C THR A 221 -17.28 -16.17 -13.60
N PHE A 222 -16.20 -16.15 -12.82
CA PHE A 222 -14.86 -16.42 -13.36
C PHE A 222 -14.72 -17.89 -13.76
N SER A 223 -14.77 -18.15 -15.07
CA SER A 223 -14.22 -19.40 -15.61
C SER A 223 -12.71 -19.45 -15.31
N PRO A 224 -12.13 -20.64 -15.08
CA PRO A 224 -10.67 -20.79 -14.92
C PRO A 224 -9.87 -20.13 -16.04
N LEU A 225 -10.42 -20.08 -17.25
CA LEU A 225 -9.81 -19.41 -18.40
C LEU A 225 -9.82 -17.88 -18.23
N THR A 226 -10.93 -17.30 -17.77
CA THR A 226 -11.05 -15.87 -17.46
C THR A 226 -10.08 -15.43 -16.36
N VAL A 227 -9.82 -16.30 -15.37
CA VAL A 227 -8.81 -16.06 -14.33
C VAL A 227 -7.41 -15.91 -14.92
N ILE A 228 -7.03 -16.80 -15.83
CA ILE A 228 -5.72 -16.76 -16.47
C ILE A 228 -5.59 -15.49 -17.33
N ILE A 229 -6.61 -15.17 -18.12
CA ILE A 229 -6.66 -13.92 -18.90
C ILE A 229 -6.52 -12.71 -17.99
N PHE A 230 -7.23 -12.67 -16.86
CA PHE A 230 -7.16 -11.59 -15.89
C PHE A 230 -5.73 -11.39 -15.36
N VAL A 231 -5.06 -12.46 -14.94
CA VAL A 231 -3.67 -12.38 -14.46
C VAL A 231 -2.72 -11.89 -15.55
N VAL A 232 -2.88 -12.36 -16.79
CA VAL A 232 -2.08 -11.88 -17.93
C VAL A 232 -2.29 -10.40 -18.19
N ILE A 233 -3.54 -9.92 -18.13
CA ILE A 233 -3.86 -8.48 -18.26
C ILE A 233 -3.19 -7.69 -17.12
N CYS A 234 -3.23 -8.17 -15.88
CA CYS A 234 -2.53 -7.53 -14.76
C CYS A 234 -1.01 -7.45 -15.00
N CYS A 235 -0.38 -8.52 -15.52
CA CYS A 235 1.03 -8.51 -15.88
C CYS A 235 1.36 -7.49 -16.97
N ILE A 236 0.56 -7.47 -18.05
CA ILE A 236 0.73 -6.51 -19.15
C ILE A 236 0.55 -5.08 -18.62
N MET A 237 -0.49 -4.83 -17.84
CA MET A 237 -0.77 -3.53 -17.24
C MET A 237 0.39 -3.05 -16.36
N MET A 238 1.00 -3.94 -15.57
CA MET A 238 2.14 -3.59 -14.70
C MET A 238 3.39 -3.24 -15.50
N VAL A 239 3.70 -4.00 -16.55
CA VAL A 239 4.82 -3.68 -17.45
C VAL A 239 4.54 -2.37 -18.20
N LEU A 240 3.31 -2.14 -18.66
CA LEU A 240 2.93 -0.88 -19.30
C LEU A 240 3.04 0.30 -18.33
N LEU A 241 2.63 0.14 -17.06
CA LEU A 241 2.75 1.16 -16.03
C LEU A 241 4.21 1.55 -15.78
N TYR A 242 5.13 0.58 -15.87
CA TYR A 242 6.57 0.84 -15.79
C TYR A 242 7.07 1.74 -16.94
N PHE A 243 6.68 1.45 -18.19
CA PHE A 243 7.13 2.24 -19.35
C PHE A 243 6.39 3.58 -19.53
N PHE A 244 5.09 3.64 -19.23
CA PHE A 244 4.20 4.77 -19.52
C PHE A 244 3.57 5.37 -18.26
N TYR A 245 4.31 5.40 -17.15
CA TYR A 245 3.81 5.83 -15.84
C TYR A 245 3.11 7.19 -15.86
N LYS A 246 3.70 8.19 -16.54
CA LYS A 246 3.19 9.57 -16.59
C LYS A 246 1.74 9.68 -17.06
N TRP A 247 1.30 8.79 -17.95
CA TRP A 247 -0.06 8.81 -18.49
C TRP A 247 -0.95 7.77 -17.80
N LEU A 248 -0.44 6.56 -17.59
CA LEU A 248 -1.22 5.46 -17.04
C LEU A 248 -1.60 5.66 -15.57
N VAL A 249 -0.84 6.44 -14.80
CA VAL A 249 -1.21 6.77 -13.42
C VAL A 249 -2.54 7.52 -13.34
N TYR A 250 -2.79 8.47 -14.24
CA TYR A 250 -4.06 9.21 -14.31
C TYR A 250 -5.23 8.32 -14.74
N VAL A 251 -4.98 7.36 -15.64
CA VAL A 251 -5.97 6.35 -16.03
C VAL A 251 -6.35 5.49 -14.83
N MET A 252 -5.37 5.05 -14.05
CA MET A 252 -5.60 4.27 -12.83
C MET A 252 -6.35 5.07 -11.76
N ILE A 253 -6.02 6.35 -11.58
CA ILE A 253 -6.74 7.26 -10.68
C ILE A 253 -8.20 7.41 -11.12
N ALA A 254 -8.47 7.58 -12.42
CA ALA A 254 -9.82 7.69 -12.95
C ALA A 254 -10.63 6.39 -12.74
N ILE A 255 -10.03 5.23 -13.04
CA ILE A 255 -10.64 3.92 -12.80
C ILE A 255 -10.96 3.75 -11.31
N PHE A 256 -10.01 4.09 -10.44
CA PHE A 256 -10.21 4.00 -9.00
C PHE A 256 -11.35 4.91 -8.52
N CYS A 257 -11.44 6.16 -9.01
CA CYS A 257 -12.53 7.07 -8.64
C CYS A 257 -13.90 6.52 -9.04
N ILE A 258 -14.04 6.00 -10.27
CA ILE A 258 -15.30 5.44 -10.76
C ILE A 258 -15.66 4.18 -9.96
N ALA A 259 -14.72 3.26 -9.81
CA ALA A 259 -14.94 1.99 -9.12
C ALA A 259 -15.23 2.18 -7.62
N SER A 260 -14.50 3.07 -6.95
CA SER A 260 -14.68 3.35 -5.53
C SER A 260 -15.96 4.15 -5.25
N ALA A 261 -16.34 5.12 -6.09
CA ALA A 261 -17.62 5.83 -5.96
C ALA A 261 -18.82 4.86 -6.10
N MET A 262 -18.77 3.96 -7.09
CA MET A 262 -19.80 2.93 -7.28
C MET A 262 -19.84 1.95 -6.10
N SER A 263 -18.67 1.58 -5.59
CA SER A 263 -18.56 0.66 -4.46
C SER A 263 -19.05 1.28 -3.16
N LEU A 264 -18.71 2.54 -2.90
CA LEU A 264 -19.17 3.31 -1.75
C LEU A 264 -20.69 3.48 -1.79
N TYR A 265 -21.26 3.79 -2.96
CA TYR A 265 -22.71 3.81 -3.16
C TYR A 265 -23.34 2.46 -2.83
N ASN A 266 -22.80 1.34 -3.32
CA ASN A 266 -23.35 0.01 -3.05
C ASN A 266 -23.29 -0.36 -1.56
N CYS A 267 -22.24 0.04 -0.86
CA CYS A 267 -22.10 -0.18 0.58
C CYS A 267 -23.10 0.67 1.37
N LEU A 268 -23.15 1.97 1.10
CA LEU A 268 -24.02 2.91 1.81
C LEU A 268 -25.49 2.70 1.46
N ALA A 269 -25.84 2.36 0.22
CA ALA A 269 -27.23 2.14 -0.17
C ALA A 269 -27.86 0.98 0.61
N ALA A 270 -27.09 -0.06 0.92
CA ALA A 270 -27.56 -1.16 1.76
C ALA A 270 -27.77 -0.75 3.23
N LEU A 271 -26.98 0.20 3.74
CA LEU A 271 -27.16 0.77 5.07
C LEU A 271 -28.39 1.70 5.10
N VAL A 272 -28.50 2.59 4.11
CA VAL A 272 -29.55 3.59 3.97
C VAL A 272 -30.92 2.94 3.77
N ARG A 273 -31.01 1.82 3.04
CA ARG A 273 -32.26 1.04 2.92
C ARG A 273 -32.77 0.48 4.26
N LYS A 274 -31.91 0.28 5.26
CA LYS A 274 -32.33 -0.12 6.62
C LYS A 274 -32.87 1.04 7.45
N ILE A 275 -32.59 2.29 7.06
CA ILE A 275 -33.04 3.49 7.77
C ILE A 275 -34.43 3.86 7.25
N GLN A 276 -35.42 3.98 8.15
CA GLN A 276 -36.82 4.24 7.80
C GLN A 276 -37.15 5.73 7.54
N CYS A 277 -36.19 6.64 7.66
CA CYS A 277 -36.42 8.09 7.53
C CYS A 277 -36.31 8.56 6.06
N GLY A 278 -37.29 9.38 5.61
CA GLY A 278 -37.23 10.15 4.35
C GLY A 278 -37.63 9.41 3.07
N GLN A 279 -38.82 8.82 3.01
CA GLN A 279 -39.34 8.02 1.88
C GLN A 279 -39.95 8.85 0.72
N CYS A 280 -39.34 9.98 0.36
CA CYS A 280 -39.82 10.75 -0.79
C CYS A 280 -39.42 10.04 -2.11
N THR A 281 -40.41 9.63 -2.89
CA THR A 281 -40.25 9.01 -4.21
C THR A 281 -40.70 9.95 -5.32
N PHE A 282 -39.91 10.08 -6.38
CA PHE A 282 -40.36 10.71 -7.63
C PHE A 282 -40.54 9.64 -8.70
N THR A 283 -41.64 9.69 -9.43
CA THR A 283 -41.92 8.79 -10.56
C THR A 283 -41.54 9.51 -11.85
N CYS A 284 -40.59 8.95 -12.60
CA CYS A 284 -40.20 9.45 -13.92
C CYS A 284 -40.15 8.29 -14.92
N HIS A 285 -40.80 8.43 -16.08
CA HIS A 285 -40.85 7.39 -17.13
C HIS A 285 -41.27 5.99 -16.62
N GLY A 286 -42.24 5.92 -15.70
CA GLY A 286 -42.75 4.65 -15.16
C GLY A 286 -41.83 3.94 -14.16
N LYS A 287 -40.68 4.53 -13.80
CA LYS A 287 -39.79 4.04 -12.72
C LYS A 287 -39.87 4.97 -11.51
N SER A 288 -40.16 4.42 -10.33
CA SER A 288 -40.10 5.15 -9.06
C SER A 288 -38.66 5.23 -8.58
N ILE A 289 -38.10 6.44 -8.50
CA ILE A 289 -36.74 6.68 -7.99
C ILE A 289 -36.84 7.35 -6.61
N GLU A 290 -36.24 6.74 -5.60
CA GLU A 290 -36.10 7.34 -4.26
C GLU A 290 -35.11 8.51 -4.32
N VAL A 291 -35.54 9.71 -3.93
CA VAL A 291 -34.71 10.93 -3.89
C VAL A 291 -33.42 10.71 -3.10
N ARG A 292 -33.55 9.98 -2.00
CA ARG A 292 -32.47 9.65 -1.08
C ARG A 292 -31.32 8.89 -1.77
N LEU A 293 -31.61 8.02 -2.73
CA LEU A 293 -30.58 7.29 -3.48
C LEU A 293 -29.84 8.19 -4.47
N ILE A 294 -30.53 9.18 -5.06
CA ILE A 294 -29.90 10.19 -5.93
C ILE A 294 -28.99 11.09 -5.11
N PHE A 295 -29.45 11.56 -3.95
CA PHE A 295 -28.60 12.38 -3.06
C PHE A 295 -27.39 11.59 -2.58
N LEU A 296 -27.58 10.30 -2.25
CA LEU A 296 -26.49 9.42 -1.86
C LEU A 296 -25.48 9.20 -2.98
N SER A 297 -25.92 9.00 -4.22
CA SER A 297 -25.00 8.85 -5.35
C SER A 297 -24.20 10.14 -5.60
N GLY A 298 -24.85 11.30 -5.52
CA GLY A 298 -24.19 12.60 -5.57
C GLY A 298 -23.13 12.77 -4.48
N LEU A 299 -23.44 12.38 -3.25
CA LEU A 299 -22.49 12.39 -2.13
C LEU A 299 -21.28 11.48 -2.39
N CYS A 300 -21.51 10.25 -2.88
CA CYS A 300 -20.41 9.30 -3.17
C CYS A 300 -19.48 9.83 -4.27
N ILE A 301 -20.04 10.43 -5.32
CA ILE A 301 -19.27 11.05 -6.40
C ILE A 301 -18.49 12.26 -5.85
N ALA A 302 -19.12 13.10 -5.03
CA ALA A 302 -18.45 14.25 -4.42
C ALA A 302 -17.25 13.83 -3.58
N VAL A 303 -17.38 12.79 -2.74
CA VAL A 303 -16.27 12.25 -1.94
C VAL A 303 -15.12 11.77 -2.83
N ALA A 304 -15.40 11.04 -3.91
CA ALA A 304 -14.38 10.58 -4.85
C ALA A 304 -13.68 11.74 -5.58
N VAL A 305 -14.43 12.77 -5.99
CA VAL A 305 -13.89 13.97 -6.65
C VAL A 305 -13.03 14.79 -5.68
N VAL A 306 -13.48 14.98 -4.44
CA VAL A 306 -12.70 15.68 -3.41
C VAL A 306 -11.38 14.95 -3.18
N TRP A 307 -11.41 13.63 -3.03
CA TRP A 307 -10.17 12.85 -2.94
C TRP A 307 -9.30 13.06 -4.18
N ALA A 308 -9.85 12.98 -5.38
CA ALA A 308 -9.09 13.13 -6.62
C ALA A 308 -8.42 14.51 -6.73
N VAL A 309 -9.07 15.60 -6.33
CA VAL A 309 -8.52 16.96 -6.38
C VAL A 309 -7.43 17.16 -5.34
N PHE A 310 -7.64 16.69 -4.11
CA PHE A 310 -6.73 16.89 -2.98
C PHE A 310 -5.76 15.71 -2.74
N ARG A 311 -5.64 14.78 -3.69
CA ARG A 311 -4.87 13.53 -3.56
C ARG A 311 -3.39 13.70 -3.19
N ASN A 312 -2.80 14.85 -3.53
CA ASN A 312 -1.41 15.18 -3.24
C ASN A 312 -1.22 15.75 -1.82
N GLU A 313 -2.30 15.97 -1.07
CA GLU A 313 -2.27 16.54 0.28
C GLU A 313 -2.12 15.44 1.34
N ASP A 314 -0.88 15.16 1.73
CA ASP A 314 -0.53 14.02 2.59
C ASP A 314 -1.11 14.06 4.01
N ARG A 315 -1.57 15.22 4.48
CA ARG A 315 -2.07 15.40 5.86
C ARG A 315 -3.40 14.68 6.12
N TRP A 316 -4.32 14.68 5.15
CA TRP A 316 -5.69 14.18 5.35
C TRP A 316 -6.24 13.38 4.17
N ALA A 317 -5.68 13.50 2.97
CA ALA A 317 -6.20 12.80 1.79
C ALA A 317 -6.13 11.27 1.92
N TRP A 318 -5.21 10.75 2.74
CA TRP A 318 -5.09 9.32 3.05
C TRP A 318 -6.36 8.75 3.71
N ILE A 319 -7.07 9.53 4.54
CA ILE A 319 -8.31 9.08 5.19
C ILE A 319 -9.39 8.80 4.14
N LEU A 320 -9.53 9.72 3.18
CA LEU A 320 -10.50 9.58 2.10
C LEU A 320 -10.12 8.42 1.18
N GLN A 321 -8.83 8.24 0.90
CA GLN A 321 -8.32 7.09 0.14
C GLN A 321 -8.68 5.77 0.81
N ASP A 322 -8.46 5.65 2.12
CA ASP A 322 -8.70 4.43 2.88
C ASP A 322 -10.19 4.11 2.96
N ILE A 323 -11.06 5.10 3.15
CA ILE A 323 -12.53 4.91 3.12
C ILE A 323 -12.98 4.40 1.76
N LEU A 324 -12.51 5.04 0.68
CA LEU A 324 -12.82 4.63 -0.71
C LEU A 324 -12.25 3.24 -1.02
N GLY A 325 -11.05 2.95 -0.54
CA GLY A 325 -10.36 1.67 -0.68
C GLY A 325 -11.06 0.53 0.05
N ILE A 326 -11.48 0.72 1.30
CA ILE A 326 -12.25 -0.26 2.07
C ILE A 326 -13.58 -0.54 1.38
N ALA A 327 -14.31 0.50 0.96
CA ALA A 327 -15.55 0.32 0.22
C ALA A 327 -15.34 -0.46 -1.09
N PHE A 328 -14.29 -0.13 -1.83
CA PHE A 328 -13.88 -0.86 -3.03
C PHE A 328 -13.58 -2.34 -2.75
N CYS A 329 -12.73 -2.64 -1.75
CA CYS A 329 -12.41 -4.01 -1.35
C CYS A 329 -13.65 -4.80 -0.90
N LEU A 330 -14.51 -4.21 -0.06
CA LEU A 330 -15.76 -4.84 0.39
C LEU A 330 -16.68 -5.17 -0.78
N ASN A 331 -16.90 -4.20 -1.67
CA ASN A 331 -17.78 -4.40 -2.82
C ASN A 331 -17.22 -5.46 -3.77
N LEU A 332 -15.90 -5.50 -3.97
CA LEU A 332 -15.26 -6.49 -4.83
C LEU A 332 -15.31 -7.90 -4.24
N ILE A 333 -15.02 -8.09 -2.95
CA ILE A 333 -15.18 -9.39 -2.27
C ILE A 333 -16.65 -9.87 -2.32
N LYS A 334 -17.59 -8.93 -2.19
CA LYS A 334 -19.03 -9.18 -2.25
C LYS A 334 -19.51 -9.61 -3.64
N THR A 335 -19.09 -8.92 -4.70
CA THR A 335 -19.62 -9.12 -6.06
C THR A 335 -18.93 -10.24 -6.82
N LEU A 336 -17.63 -10.44 -6.62
CA LEU A 336 -16.89 -11.47 -7.33
C LEU A 336 -17.24 -12.86 -6.77
N LYS A 337 -17.90 -13.67 -7.61
CA LYS A 337 -18.25 -15.06 -7.31
C LYS A 337 -17.24 -15.99 -7.96
N LEU A 338 -16.48 -16.71 -7.13
CA LEU A 338 -15.68 -17.84 -7.60
C LEU A 338 -16.58 -19.09 -7.63
N PRO A 339 -16.66 -19.80 -8.77
CA PRO A 339 -17.59 -20.91 -8.90
C PRO A 339 -17.14 -22.13 -8.09
N ASN A 340 -15.84 -22.43 -8.12
CA ASN A 340 -15.28 -23.68 -7.61
C ASN A 340 -14.02 -23.41 -6.77
N PHE A 341 -13.72 -24.29 -5.81
CA PHE A 341 -12.45 -24.23 -5.08
C PHE A 341 -11.22 -24.41 -5.99
N LYS A 342 -11.33 -25.18 -7.08
CA LYS A 342 -10.28 -25.27 -8.11
C LYS A 342 -9.90 -23.89 -8.65
N SER A 343 -10.88 -23.03 -8.93
CA SER A 343 -10.62 -21.66 -9.41
C SER A 343 -9.91 -20.82 -8.34
N CYS A 344 -10.25 -21.01 -7.05
CA CYS A 344 -9.55 -20.36 -5.95
C CYS A 344 -8.08 -20.77 -5.88
N VAL A 345 -7.79 -22.08 -5.94
CA VAL A 345 -6.40 -22.60 -5.91
C VAL A 345 -5.58 -22.07 -7.08
N ILE A 346 -6.16 -22.05 -8.30
CA ILE A 346 -5.47 -21.54 -9.49
C ILE A 346 -5.22 -20.04 -9.36
N LEU A 347 -6.25 -19.24 -9.03
CA LEU A 347 -6.13 -17.79 -8.90
C LEU A 347 -5.10 -17.39 -7.84
N LEU A 348 -5.24 -17.92 -6.62
CA LEU A 348 -4.36 -17.58 -5.51
C LEU A 348 -2.93 -18.10 -5.75
N GLY A 349 -2.79 -19.28 -6.36
CA GLY A 349 -1.48 -19.84 -6.72
C GLY A 349 -0.76 -19.02 -7.79
N LEU A 350 -1.47 -18.56 -8.82
CA LEU A 350 -0.90 -17.69 -9.85
C LEU A 350 -0.52 -16.31 -9.30
N LEU A 351 -1.36 -15.73 -8.44
CA LEU A 351 -1.06 -14.43 -7.82
C LEU A 351 0.08 -14.52 -6.80
N LEU A 352 0.22 -15.64 -6.09
CA LEU A 352 1.39 -15.93 -5.28
C LEU A 352 2.67 -15.99 -6.13
N LEU A 353 2.63 -16.72 -7.25
CA LEU A 353 3.78 -16.80 -8.15
C LEU A 353 4.12 -15.43 -8.73
N TYR A 354 3.11 -14.65 -9.09
CA TYR A 354 3.25 -13.26 -9.53
C TYR A 354 3.98 -12.41 -8.48
N ASP A 355 3.55 -12.44 -7.22
CA ASP A 355 4.13 -11.62 -6.15
C ASP A 355 5.60 -12.02 -5.88
N VAL A 356 5.88 -13.32 -5.83
CA VAL A 356 7.24 -13.87 -5.70
C VAL A 356 8.13 -13.46 -6.88
N PHE A 357 7.62 -13.53 -8.11
CA PHE A 357 8.37 -13.12 -9.29
C PHE A 357 8.69 -11.62 -9.26
N PHE A 358 7.68 -10.78 -9.02
CA PHE A 358 7.86 -9.33 -9.05
C PHE A 358 8.69 -8.82 -7.88
N VAL A 359 8.70 -9.47 -6.72
CA VAL A 359 9.53 -9.04 -5.57
C VAL A 359 10.94 -9.62 -5.62
N PHE A 360 11.11 -10.92 -5.90
CA PHE A 360 12.42 -11.58 -5.80
C PHE A 360 13.16 -11.76 -7.12
N ILE A 361 12.46 -11.91 -8.25
CA ILE A 361 13.10 -12.21 -9.54
C ILE A 361 13.42 -10.92 -10.30
N THR A 362 12.54 -9.92 -10.26
CA THR A 362 12.77 -8.66 -11.01
C THR A 362 14.02 -7.87 -10.58
N PRO A 363 14.49 -7.87 -9.31
CA PRO A 363 15.78 -7.28 -8.96
C PRO A 363 16.96 -7.80 -9.79
N PHE A 364 16.91 -9.06 -10.26
CA PHE A 364 17.97 -9.63 -11.11
C PHE A 364 17.87 -9.20 -12.57
N ILE A 365 16.72 -8.68 -13.00
CA ILE A 365 16.44 -8.25 -14.39
C ILE A 365 16.62 -6.73 -14.53
N THR A 366 16.28 -5.97 -13.49
CA THR A 366 16.37 -4.51 -13.47
C THR A 366 17.82 -4.05 -13.26
N LYS A 367 18.27 -3.07 -14.04
CA LYS A 367 19.64 -2.53 -13.98
C LYS A 367 20.01 -1.92 -12.63
N ASN A 368 19.01 -1.51 -11.85
CA ASN A 368 19.19 -0.83 -10.56
C ASN A 368 19.26 -1.82 -9.38
N GLY A 369 19.04 -3.13 -9.61
CA GLY A 369 18.98 -4.12 -8.52
C GLY A 369 17.74 -4.01 -7.63
N GLU A 370 16.79 -3.14 -7.97
CA GLU A 370 15.52 -2.97 -7.26
C GLU A 370 14.38 -3.73 -7.94
N SER A 371 13.40 -4.15 -7.13
CA SER A 371 12.20 -4.81 -7.65
C SER A 371 11.27 -3.79 -8.31
N ILE A 372 10.66 -4.16 -9.44
CA ILE A 372 9.70 -3.31 -10.15
C ILE A 372 8.52 -2.91 -9.24
N MET A 373 8.13 -3.79 -8.31
CA MET A 373 7.04 -3.52 -7.37
C MET A 373 7.38 -2.39 -6.38
N VAL A 374 8.64 -2.32 -5.92
CA VAL A 374 9.11 -1.22 -5.06
C VAL A 374 9.20 0.08 -5.86
N GLU A 375 9.73 0.02 -7.08
CA GLU A 375 9.86 1.19 -7.96
C GLU A 375 8.50 1.77 -8.37
N LEU A 376 7.52 0.92 -8.67
CA LEU A 376 6.15 1.38 -8.98
C LEU A 376 5.40 1.90 -7.75
N ALA A 377 5.67 1.36 -6.56
CA ALA A 377 5.09 1.84 -5.30
C ALA A 377 5.68 3.19 -4.86
N ALA A 378 6.97 3.41 -5.12
CA ALA A 378 7.66 4.68 -4.89
C ALA A 378 7.41 5.72 -6.00
N GLY A 379 7.05 5.26 -7.20
CA GLY A 379 7.01 6.05 -8.43
C GLY A 379 8.37 5.96 -9.15
N PRO A 380 8.42 5.91 -10.50
CA PRO A 380 9.68 5.74 -11.22
C PRO A 380 10.63 6.88 -10.88
N PHE A 381 11.76 6.54 -10.29
CA PHE A 381 12.86 7.44 -10.05
C PHE A 381 13.31 8.04 -11.39
N GLY A 382 13.50 9.36 -11.43
CA GLY A 382 14.03 10.06 -12.59
C GLY A 382 15.49 9.69 -12.85
N ASN A 383 15.75 8.53 -13.43
CA ASN A 383 17.08 8.10 -13.83
C ASN A 383 17.23 8.23 -15.35
N ASN A 384 17.46 9.45 -15.82
CA ASN A 384 18.21 9.69 -17.06
C ASN A 384 19.48 10.44 -16.72
N GLU A 385 20.41 9.81 -16.00
CA GLU A 385 21.83 10.03 -16.23
C GLU A 385 22.62 8.80 -15.79
N LYS A 386 23.45 8.31 -16.70
CA LYS A 386 24.35 7.19 -16.49
C LYS A 386 25.32 7.53 -15.35
N ASN A 387 25.46 6.65 -14.36
CA ASN A 387 26.74 5.98 -14.09
C ASN A 387 26.60 4.95 -12.95
N ASP A 388 27.21 3.80 -13.21
CA ASP A 388 27.58 2.67 -12.36
C ASP A 388 26.97 2.51 -10.95
N GLY A 389 26.17 1.44 -10.84
CA GLY A 389 26.10 0.48 -9.75
C GLY A 389 26.39 0.95 -8.31
N ASN A 390 25.34 1.17 -7.53
CA ASN A 390 25.07 0.38 -6.31
C ASN A 390 23.76 0.82 -5.64
N LEU A 391 22.95 -0.21 -5.35
CA LEU A 391 21.86 -0.36 -4.38
C LEU A 391 21.29 0.93 -3.75
N VAL A 392 20.12 1.34 -4.23
CA VAL A 392 19.27 2.36 -3.59
C VAL A 392 18.35 1.66 -2.60
N GLU A 393 18.25 2.25 -1.41
CA GLU A 393 17.23 1.94 -0.42
C GLU A 393 16.08 2.90 -0.69
N ALA A 394 14.87 2.36 -0.93
CA ALA A 394 13.66 3.11 -1.26
C ALA A 394 13.22 4.01 -0.09
N THR A 395 13.94 5.12 0.08
CA THR A 395 13.50 6.27 0.84
C THR A 395 12.52 7.01 -0.07
N ALA A 396 11.25 6.99 0.31
CA ALA A 396 10.20 7.75 -0.35
C ALA A 396 10.42 9.24 -0.09
N GLN A 397 11.37 9.86 -0.79
CA GLN A 397 11.57 11.30 -0.79
C GLN A 397 10.67 11.96 -1.86
N PRO A 398 9.82 12.93 -1.49
CA PRO A 398 9.03 13.68 -2.46
C PRO A 398 9.88 14.81 -3.04
N SER A 399 10.62 14.52 -4.12
CA SER A 399 11.13 15.57 -5.01
C SER A 399 10.25 15.62 -6.26
N ALA A 400 9.53 16.74 -6.44
CA ALA A 400 8.59 17.07 -7.53
C ALA A 400 7.22 16.34 -7.48
N PRO A 401 6.13 16.86 -8.12
CA PRO A 401 4.77 16.35 -7.93
C PRO A 401 4.61 15.04 -8.71
N HIS A 402 5.07 13.94 -8.12
CA HIS A 402 4.91 12.60 -8.68
C HIS A 402 3.61 11.99 -8.13
N GLU A 403 2.73 11.66 -9.05
CA GLU A 403 1.41 11.10 -8.78
C GLU A 403 1.51 9.76 -8.05
N LYS A 404 0.81 9.62 -6.92
CA LYS A 404 0.84 8.39 -6.11
C LYS A 404 -0.28 7.44 -6.55
N LEU A 405 0.05 6.17 -6.79
CA LEU A 405 -0.94 5.18 -7.23
C LEU A 405 -1.92 4.79 -6.09
N PRO A 406 -3.25 4.80 -6.31
CA PRO A 406 -4.24 4.50 -5.28
C PRO A 406 -4.56 3.01 -5.20
N VAL A 407 -3.54 2.16 -4.98
CA VAL A 407 -3.71 0.68 -4.93
C VAL A 407 -3.49 0.13 -3.51
N VAL A 408 -3.34 1.02 -2.53
CA VAL A 408 -2.90 0.67 -1.18
C VAL A 408 -3.67 1.43 -0.11
N ILE A 409 -3.87 0.78 1.03
CA ILE A 409 -4.28 1.42 2.29
C ILE A 409 -3.04 2.06 2.90
N ARG A 410 -3.17 3.29 3.40
CA ARG A 410 -2.07 4.05 4.00
C ARG A 410 -2.44 4.52 5.40
N VAL A 411 -1.84 3.89 6.41
CA VAL A 411 -1.98 4.36 7.79
C VAL A 411 -0.68 5.05 8.21
N PRO A 412 -0.72 6.35 8.60
CA PRO A 412 0.46 7.04 9.11
C PRO A 412 0.92 6.40 10.43
N LYS A 413 2.23 6.36 10.65
CA LYS A 413 2.78 5.75 11.86
C LYS A 413 2.38 6.50 13.14
N LEU A 414 1.48 5.91 13.92
CA LEU A 414 0.84 6.47 15.13
C LEU A 414 1.82 6.76 16.28
N ALA A 415 2.90 6.01 16.41
CA ALA A 415 3.89 6.20 17.48
C ALA A 415 4.66 7.54 17.39
N TYR A 416 4.53 8.26 16.27
CA TYR A 416 5.39 9.40 15.92
C TYR A 416 4.65 10.69 15.57
N PHE A 417 3.37 10.76 15.92
CA PHE A 417 2.45 11.85 15.55
C PHE A 417 2.92 13.26 15.99
N SER A 418 3.91 13.38 16.87
CA SER A 418 4.42 14.67 17.36
C SER A 418 5.80 15.09 16.84
N VAL A 419 6.68 14.17 16.45
CA VAL A 419 8.13 14.46 16.34
C VAL A 419 8.72 14.14 14.97
N MET A 420 8.38 13.00 14.35
CA MET A 420 8.87 12.65 13.00
C MET A 420 7.92 13.09 11.88
N SER A 421 6.68 13.47 12.22
CA SER A 421 5.68 14.05 11.29
C SER A 421 6.17 15.26 10.50
N VAL A 422 7.28 15.84 10.94
CA VAL A 422 7.94 17.01 10.36
C VAL A 422 8.82 16.64 9.18
N CYS A 423 9.48 15.47 9.21
CA CYS A 423 10.34 14.99 8.12
C CYS A 423 9.57 14.26 7.05
N LEU A 424 8.74 13.31 7.48
CA LEU A 424 7.86 12.53 6.65
C LEU A 424 6.81 11.91 7.58
N MET A 425 5.60 11.67 7.07
CA MET A 425 4.74 10.66 7.67
C MET A 425 5.15 9.31 7.06
N PRO A 426 6.02 8.52 7.70
CA PRO A 426 6.19 7.15 7.27
C PRO A 426 4.81 6.48 7.36
N VAL A 427 4.31 6.04 6.21
CA VAL A 427 3.05 5.33 6.10
C VAL A 427 3.34 3.85 6.09
N SER A 428 2.58 3.08 6.87
CA SER A 428 2.53 1.65 6.66
C SER A 428 1.56 1.37 5.52
N ILE A 429 2.00 0.56 4.57
CA ILE A 429 1.34 0.33 3.27
C ILE A 429 0.84 -1.12 3.26
N LEU A 430 -0.45 -1.30 2.96
CA LEU A 430 -1.04 -2.61 2.69
C LEU A 430 -1.73 -2.60 1.33
N GLY A 431 -1.43 -3.56 0.46
CA GLY A 431 -2.02 -3.64 -0.87
C GLY A 431 -3.49 -4.03 -0.82
N PHE A 432 -4.32 -3.43 -1.69
CA PHE A 432 -5.69 -3.91 -1.87
C PHE A 432 -5.73 -5.38 -2.32
N GLY A 433 -4.73 -5.82 -3.08
CA GLY A 433 -4.56 -7.22 -3.48
C GLY A 433 -4.46 -8.18 -2.30
N ASP A 434 -3.76 -7.78 -1.22
CA ASP A 434 -3.54 -8.62 -0.03
C ASP A 434 -4.83 -8.80 0.81
N ILE A 435 -5.82 -7.93 0.62
CA ILE A 435 -7.14 -8.01 1.23
C ILE A 435 -8.09 -8.78 0.31
N ILE A 436 -8.15 -8.35 -0.95
CA ILE A 436 -9.08 -8.88 -1.95
C ILE A 436 -8.82 -10.36 -2.20
N VAL A 437 -7.57 -10.74 -2.47
CA VAL A 437 -7.23 -12.06 -3.00
C VAL A 437 -7.55 -13.17 -1.99
N PRO A 438 -7.09 -13.11 -0.72
CA PRO A 438 -7.53 -14.04 0.31
C PRO A 438 -9.02 -13.86 0.67
N GLY A 439 -9.54 -12.63 0.57
CA GLY A 439 -10.95 -12.33 0.83
C GLY A 439 -11.92 -13.05 -0.12
N LEU A 440 -11.56 -13.22 -1.39
CA LEU A 440 -12.36 -13.99 -2.35
C LEU A 440 -12.48 -15.47 -1.96
N LEU A 441 -11.41 -16.07 -1.45
CA LEU A 441 -11.44 -17.43 -0.92
C LEU A 441 -12.34 -17.53 0.32
N ILE A 442 -12.26 -16.57 1.24
CA ILE A 442 -13.11 -16.55 2.44
C ILE A 442 -14.59 -16.33 2.07
N ALA A 443 -14.87 -15.48 1.09
CA ALA A 443 -16.20 -15.30 0.53
C ALA A 443 -16.74 -16.58 -0.10
N TYR A 444 -15.91 -17.34 -0.83
CA TYR A 444 -16.27 -18.67 -1.33
C TYR A 444 -16.57 -19.65 -0.19
N CYS A 445 -15.70 -19.72 0.83
CA CYS A 445 -15.92 -20.55 2.01
C CYS A 445 -17.24 -20.23 2.70
N ARG A 446 -17.60 -18.94 2.82
CA ARG A 446 -18.89 -18.54 3.43
C ARG A 446 -20.09 -18.96 2.59
N ARG A 447 -20.02 -18.83 1.25
CA ARG A 447 -21.09 -19.28 0.35
C ARG A 447 -21.31 -20.79 0.45
N PHE A 448 -20.23 -21.57 0.45
CA PHE A 448 -20.27 -23.02 0.63
C PHE A 448 -20.82 -23.43 2.01
N ASP A 449 -20.46 -22.68 3.06
CA ASP A 449 -21.00 -22.86 4.41
C ASP A 449 -22.52 -22.65 4.45
N VAL A 450 -23.04 -21.64 3.74
CA VAL A 450 -24.50 -21.40 3.64
C VAL A 450 -25.22 -22.57 2.98
N GLU A 451 -24.64 -23.16 1.93
CA GLU A 451 -25.20 -24.35 1.26
C GLU A 451 -25.25 -25.59 2.15
N ILE A 452 -24.27 -25.76 3.04
CA ILE A 452 -24.17 -26.92 3.93
C ILE A 452 -24.85 -26.67 5.29
N GLY A 453 -25.24 -25.44 5.58
CA GLY A 453 -25.77 -25.05 6.89
C GLY A 453 -24.69 -25.02 7.99
N SER A 454 -23.45 -24.69 7.62
CA SER A 454 -22.29 -24.61 8.51
C SER A 454 -21.73 -23.17 8.56
N SER A 455 -20.81 -22.91 9.50
CA SER A 455 -20.01 -21.68 9.53
C SER A 455 -18.51 -21.95 9.72
N ILE A 456 -18.11 -23.22 9.67
CA ILE A 456 -16.76 -23.66 10.04
C ILE A 456 -15.74 -23.27 8.96
N TYR A 457 -16.07 -23.36 7.68
CA TYR A 457 -15.14 -22.98 6.61
C TYR A 457 -14.85 -21.47 6.66
N TYR A 458 -15.88 -20.64 6.86
CA TYR A 458 -15.75 -19.20 6.98
C TYR A 458 -14.94 -18.79 8.22
N VAL A 459 -15.27 -19.32 9.40
CA VAL A 459 -14.57 -18.96 10.64
C VAL A 459 -13.11 -19.42 10.59
N SER A 460 -12.85 -20.67 10.18
CA SER A 460 -11.50 -21.22 10.10
C SER A 460 -10.62 -20.46 9.10
N SER A 461 -11.13 -20.16 7.90
CA SER A 461 -10.39 -19.38 6.90
C SER A 461 -10.17 -17.92 7.33
N THR A 462 -11.11 -17.30 8.05
CA THR A 462 -10.93 -15.93 8.60
C THR A 462 -9.84 -15.90 9.67
N ILE A 463 -9.80 -16.90 10.56
CA ILE A 463 -8.72 -17.05 11.55
C ILE A 463 -7.39 -17.30 10.85
N ALA A 464 -7.36 -18.14 9.82
CA ALA A 464 -6.15 -18.40 9.04
C ALA A 464 -5.60 -17.15 8.36
N TYR A 465 -6.48 -16.27 7.85
CA TYR A 465 -6.07 -14.97 7.31
C TYR A 465 -5.46 -14.08 8.39
N ALA A 466 -6.08 -13.99 9.57
CA ALA A 466 -5.53 -13.23 10.70
C ALA A 466 -4.14 -13.76 11.13
N ILE A 467 -3.96 -15.09 11.22
CA ILE A 467 -2.66 -15.71 11.51
C ILE A 467 -1.64 -15.38 10.42
N GLY A 468 -2.04 -15.47 9.15
CA GLY A 468 -1.20 -15.10 8.02
C GLY A 468 -0.74 -13.64 8.08
N MET A 469 -1.65 -12.71 8.41
CA MET A 469 -1.31 -11.30 8.61
C MET A 469 -0.32 -11.11 9.77
N ILE A 470 -0.51 -11.77 10.90
CA ILE A 470 0.45 -11.72 12.02
C ILE A 470 1.82 -12.23 11.57
N LEU A 471 1.87 -13.33 10.82
CA LEU A 471 3.10 -13.87 10.29
C LEU A 471 3.80 -12.88 9.35
N THR A 472 3.07 -12.18 8.47
CA THR A 472 3.65 -11.13 7.61
C THR A 472 4.33 -10.04 8.44
N PHE A 473 3.70 -9.59 9.53
CA PHE A 473 4.30 -8.56 10.40
C PHE A 473 5.51 -9.08 11.16
N VAL A 474 5.46 -10.29 11.70
CA VAL A 474 6.60 -10.91 12.40
C VAL A 474 7.81 -10.99 11.47
N VAL A 475 7.61 -11.48 10.24
CA VAL A 475 8.72 -11.61 9.31
C VAL A 475 9.22 -10.25 8.83
N LEU A 476 8.34 -9.27 8.63
CA LEU A 476 8.72 -7.89 8.31
C LEU A 476 9.59 -7.26 9.41
N VAL A 477 9.27 -7.48 10.68
CA VAL A 477 10.06 -6.99 11.82
C VAL A 477 11.42 -7.70 11.91
N LEU A 478 11.45 -9.02 11.70
CA LEU A 478 12.69 -9.82 11.80
C LEU A 478 13.67 -9.54 10.65
N MET A 479 13.16 -9.44 9.42
CA MET A 479 14.00 -9.35 8.22
C MET A 479 14.37 -7.91 7.86
N LYS A 480 13.65 -6.91 8.41
CA LYS A 480 13.82 -5.47 8.11
C LYS A 480 13.85 -5.16 6.60
N LYS A 481 13.25 -6.03 5.78
CA LYS A 481 13.12 -5.92 4.33
C LYS A 481 11.68 -6.17 3.95
N GLY A 482 11.20 -5.43 2.95
CA GLY A 482 9.88 -5.65 2.36
C GLY A 482 9.79 -7.04 1.76
N GLN A 483 8.74 -7.77 2.09
CA GLN A 483 8.48 -9.11 1.59
C GLN A 483 7.08 -9.21 0.99
N PRO A 484 6.87 -10.12 0.03
CA PRO A 484 5.56 -10.33 -0.58
C PRO A 484 4.56 -10.87 0.46
N ALA A 485 3.48 -10.13 0.73
CA ALA A 485 2.52 -10.49 1.77
C ALA A 485 1.73 -11.75 1.41
N LEU A 486 1.43 -11.96 0.12
CA LEU A 486 0.71 -13.14 -0.36
C LEU A 486 1.47 -14.44 -0.10
N LEU A 487 2.80 -14.37 0.05
CA LEU A 487 3.65 -15.52 0.40
C LEU A 487 3.21 -16.22 1.69
N TYR A 488 2.67 -15.46 2.63
CA TYR A 488 2.21 -15.98 3.93
C TYR A 488 0.70 -16.17 3.95
N LEU A 489 -0.06 -15.22 3.37
CA LEU A 489 -1.52 -15.24 3.40
C LEU A 489 -2.13 -16.40 2.60
N VAL A 490 -1.60 -16.66 1.40
CA VAL A 490 -2.15 -17.67 0.48
C VAL A 490 -1.98 -19.08 1.05
N PRO A 491 -0.80 -19.53 1.48
CA PRO A 491 -0.65 -20.85 2.09
C PRO A 491 -1.49 -21.01 3.36
N CYS A 492 -1.49 -20.02 4.27
CA CYS A 492 -2.27 -20.09 5.50
C CYS A 492 -3.76 -20.33 5.22
N THR A 493 -4.36 -19.58 4.29
CA THR A 493 -5.79 -19.68 3.98
C THR A 493 -6.14 -20.92 3.13
N LEU A 494 -5.37 -21.24 2.09
CA LEU A 494 -5.64 -22.40 1.24
C LEU A 494 -5.42 -23.74 1.96
N ILE A 495 -4.34 -23.86 2.72
CA ILE A 495 -4.02 -25.09 3.47
C ILE A 495 -5.12 -25.32 4.52
N THR A 496 -5.52 -24.27 5.26
CA THR A 496 -6.58 -24.39 6.26
C THR A 496 -7.90 -24.82 5.63
N ALA A 497 -8.33 -24.17 4.55
CA ALA A 497 -9.56 -24.54 3.85
C ALA A 497 -9.52 -26.00 3.33
N SER A 498 -8.38 -26.42 2.79
CA SER A 498 -8.17 -27.78 2.30
C SER A 498 -8.18 -28.82 3.43
N LEU A 499 -7.55 -28.51 4.56
CA LEU A 499 -7.52 -29.39 5.74
C LEU A 499 -8.91 -29.56 6.35
N VAL A 500 -9.69 -28.49 6.44
CA VAL A 500 -11.07 -28.55 6.93
C VAL A 500 -11.93 -29.42 5.99
N ALA A 501 -11.81 -29.22 4.67
CA ALA A 501 -12.53 -30.01 3.66
C ALA A 501 -12.13 -31.50 3.70
N TRP A 502 -10.86 -31.80 3.93
CA TRP A 502 -10.37 -33.17 4.11
C TRP A 502 -10.94 -33.79 5.39
N ARG A 503 -10.81 -33.10 6.54
CA ARG A 503 -11.31 -33.61 7.84
C ARG A 503 -12.80 -33.91 7.81
N ARG A 504 -13.59 -33.12 7.07
CA ARG A 504 -15.03 -33.33 6.89
C ARG A 504 -15.39 -34.34 5.80
N LYS A 505 -14.42 -34.87 5.05
CA LYS A 505 -14.62 -35.76 3.90
C LYS A 505 -15.47 -35.16 2.78
N GLU A 506 -15.57 -33.82 2.73
CA GLU A 506 -16.36 -33.06 1.75
C GLU A 506 -15.51 -32.56 0.58
N MET A 507 -14.22 -32.90 0.54
CA MET A 507 -13.24 -32.38 -0.42
C MET A 507 -13.67 -32.53 -1.89
N LYS A 508 -14.33 -33.62 -2.28
CA LYS A 508 -14.81 -33.79 -3.67
C LYS A 508 -15.88 -32.76 -4.04
N LYS A 509 -16.82 -32.49 -3.12
CA LYS A 509 -17.90 -31.49 -3.31
C LYS A 509 -17.32 -30.07 -3.29
N PHE A 510 -16.44 -29.80 -2.33
CA PHE A 510 -15.73 -28.52 -2.22
C PHE A 510 -14.87 -28.23 -3.46
N TRP A 511 -14.13 -29.23 -3.97
CA TRP A 511 -13.24 -29.07 -5.11
C TRP A 511 -13.96 -28.74 -6.42
N LYS A 512 -15.05 -29.45 -6.72
CA LYS A 512 -15.82 -29.27 -7.94
C LYS A 512 -16.72 -28.04 -7.91
N GLY A 513 -17.02 -27.50 -6.73
CA GLY A 513 -18.14 -26.56 -6.57
C GLY A 513 -19.48 -27.26 -6.80
N ASN A 514 -20.57 -26.60 -6.44
CA ASN A 514 -21.89 -27.13 -6.76
C ASN A 514 -22.17 -26.88 -8.25
N SER A 515 -22.49 -27.95 -8.98
CA SER A 515 -22.67 -27.98 -10.43
C SER A 515 -23.88 -27.15 -10.89
N TYR A 516 -23.80 -25.81 -10.86
CA TYR A 516 -24.81 -24.95 -11.50
C TYR A 516 -24.79 -25.06 -13.04
N GLN A 517 -23.88 -25.82 -13.64
CA GLN A 517 -23.71 -25.91 -15.11
C GLN A 517 -23.88 -27.31 -15.73
N MET A 518 -24.19 -28.37 -14.96
CA MET A 518 -24.35 -29.72 -15.56
C MET A 518 -25.76 -30.32 -15.51
N MET A 519 -26.74 -29.65 -14.92
CA MET A 519 -28.15 -30.08 -15.02
C MET A 519 -28.85 -29.50 -16.26
N ASP A 520 -28.54 -28.26 -16.65
CA ASP A 520 -29.23 -27.59 -17.79
C ASP A 520 -28.89 -28.22 -19.16
N HIS A 521 -27.76 -28.92 -19.32
CA HIS A 521 -27.42 -29.58 -20.58
C HIS A 521 -28.07 -30.96 -20.77
N LEU A 522 -28.47 -31.62 -19.68
CA LEU A 522 -29.20 -32.89 -19.73
C LEU A 522 -30.71 -32.67 -19.87
N ASP A 523 -31.24 -31.60 -19.30
CA ASP A 523 -32.67 -31.25 -19.42
C ASP A 523 -33.00 -30.60 -20.78
N TYR A 524 -32.04 -29.98 -21.47
CA TYR A 524 -32.27 -29.50 -22.85
C TYR A 524 -32.13 -30.64 -23.88
N ALA A 525 -31.17 -31.55 -23.70
CA ALA A 525 -30.94 -32.67 -24.62
C ALA A 525 -32.05 -33.75 -24.55
N THR A 526 -32.76 -33.87 -23.43
CA THR A 526 -33.87 -34.84 -23.29
C THR A 526 -35.22 -34.30 -23.79
N ASN A 527 -35.33 -33.01 -24.09
CA ASN A 527 -36.58 -32.39 -24.56
C ASN A 527 -36.66 -32.21 -26.09
N GLU A 528 -35.60 -32.51 -26.84
CA GLU A 528 -35.62 -32.46 -28.32
C GLU A 528 -35.82 -33.83 -29.01
N GLU A 529 -35.81 -34.95 -28.28
CA GLU A 529 -36.13 -36.29 -28.82
C GLU A 529 -37.56 -36.73 -28.47
N ASN A 530 -38.58 -36.06 -29.00
CA ASN A 530 -39.88 -36.68 -29.25
C ASN A 530 -40.79 -35.86 -30.19
N PRO A 531 -40.70 -36.02 -31.52
CA PRO A 531 -41.85 -35.79 -32.39
C PRO A 531 -42.73 -37.04 -32.34
N GLY A 532 -43.85 -36.94 -31.62
CA GLY A 532 -44.87 -37.99 -31.58
C GLY A 532 -45.35 -38.35 -32.98
N THR A 533 -45.22 -39.63 -33.31
CA THR A 533 -45.91 -40.31 -34.40
C THR A 533 -47.42 -40.29 -34.13
N ALA A 534 -48.14 -39.33 -34.71
CA ALA A 534 -49.59 -39.40 -34.84
C ALA A 534 -49.90 -40.11 -36.17
N GLY A 535 -50.31 -41.38 -36.06
CA GLY A 535 -50.77 -42.19 -37.18
C GLY A 535 -52.12 -41.72 -37.69
N GLU A 536 -52.19 -41.54 -39.00
CA GLU A 536 -53.39 -41.31 -39.79
C GLU A 536 -54.11 -42.67 -39.98
N GLN A 537 -55.30 -42.85 -39.41
CA GLN A 537 -56.19 -43.96 -39.76
C GLN A 537 -57.52 -43.42 -40.31
N ILE A 538 -57.69 -43.68 -41.59
CA ILE A 538 -58.90 -43.58 -42.41
C ILE A 538 -59.78 -44.81 -42.13
N VAL A 539 -61.07 -44.61 -41.80
CA VAL A 539 -62.20 -45.55 -42.03
C VAL A 539 -63.48 -44.69 -42.09
N GLN A 540 -64.01 -44.32 -43.26
CA GLN A 540 -65.14 -44.97 -43.96
C GLN A 540 -66.26 -45.50 -43.03
N GLN A 541 -67.36 -44.76 -42.88
CA GLN A 541 -68.70 -45.08 -43.42
C GLN A 541 -69.76 -44.13 -42.87
#